data_AF-A0A3F2ZRS8-F1
#
_entry.id   AF-A0A3F2ZRS8-F1
#
_cell.length_a   1.000
_cell.length_b   1.000
_cell.length_c   1.000
_cell.angle_alpha   90.00
_cell.angle_beta   90.00
_cell.angle_gamma   90.00
#
_symmetry.space_group_name_H-M   'P 1'
#
loop_
_entity.id
_entity.type
_entity.pdbx_description
1 polymer ?
#
loop_
_entity_poly.entity_id
_entity_poly.type
_entity_poly.pdbx_seq_one_letter_code
_entity_poly.pdbx_strand_id
1 'polypeptide(L)' 'MERFVFIGGINYNEKGEKNHLPLLESDFNYSECLKAIKDYNVKGCIIVEGPLVEKDALLVKNTYEKL' A
#
# COMPACT_ATOMS: atom_id res chain seq x y z
N MET A 1 -6.43 -10.91 18.39
CA MET A 1 -5.69 -9.67 18.11
C MET A 1 -5.73 -9.46 16.61
N GLU A 2 -6.32 -8.37 16.15
CA GLU A 2 -6.37 -8.04 14.73
C GLU A 2 -4.98 -7.58 14.26
N ARG A 3 -4.61 -7.92 13.04
CA ARG A 3 -3.31 -7.57 12.43
C ARG A 3 -3.54 -6.54 11.34
N PHE A 4 -2.80 -5.45 11.40
CA PHE A 4 -2.88 -4.36 10.45
C PHE A 4 -1.54 -4.17 9.74
N VAL A 5 -1.60 -3.89 8.45
CA VAL A 5 -0.45 -3.43 7.65
C VAL A 5 -0.84 -2.09 7.06
N PHE A 6 0.00 -1.09 7.27
CA PHE A 6 -0.17 0.24 6.69
C PHE A 6 0.66 0.33 5.42
N ILE A 7 0.04 0.80 4.34
CA ILE A 7 0.65 0.90 3.02
C ILE A 7 0.45 2.31 2.49
N GLY A 8 1.52 2.98 2.08
CA GLY A 8 1.46 4.32 1.52
C GLY A 8 2.63 4.58 0.59
N GLY A 9 2.45 5.52 -0.33
CA GLY A 9 3.55 6.07 -1.11
C GLY A 9 4.34 7.06 -0.26
N ILE A 10 5.68 7.05 -0.35
CA ILE A 10 6.52 7.98 0.41
C ILE A 10 7.43 8.75 -0.55
N ASN A 11 7.41 10.08 -0.43
CA ASN A 11 8.44 10.94 -0.98
C ASN A 11 9.57 11.06 0.04
N TYR A 12 10.79 10.71 -0.35
CA TYR A 12 11.95 10.74 0.53
C TYR A 12 13.19 11.26 -0.20
N ASN A 13 14.19 11.64 0.56
CA ASN A 13 15.53 11.94 0.06
C ASN A 13 16.59 11.36 0.99
N GLU A 14 17.84 11.74 0.80
CA GLU A 14 18.97 11.33 1.65
C GLU A 14 18.80 11.67 3.14
N LYS A 15 17.89 12.60 3.49
CA LYS A 15 17.57 12.97 4.88
C LYS A 15 16.37 12.23 5.46
N GLY A 16 15.76 11.33 4.69
CA GLY A 16 14.59 10.53 5.10
C GLY A 16 13.30 10.98 4.44
N GLU A 17 12.18 10.61 5.09
CA GLU A 17 10.83 10.93 4.64
C GLU A 17 10.59 12.45 4.59
N LYS A 18 9.92 12.90 3.53
CA LYS A 18 9.42 14.26 3.40
C LYS A 18 7.90 14.33 3.60
N ASN A 19 7.16 13.48 2.89
CA ASN A 19 5.70 13.44 2.90
C ASN A 19 5.18 12.16 2.24
N HIS A 20 3.91 11.84 2.51
CA HIS A 20 3.20 10.80 1.77
C HIS A 20 2.85 11.23 0.34
N LEU A 21 2.76 10.26 -0.56
CA LEU A 21 2.33 10.37 -1.95
C LEU A 21 1.15 9.43 -2.21
N PRO A 22 0.30 9.72 -3.21
CA PRO A 22 -0.56 8.71 -3.79
C PRO A 22 0.25 7.49 -4.23
N LEU A 23 -0.29 6.26 -4.09
CA LEU A 23 0.46 5.05 -4.41
C LEU A 23 1.00 5.03 -5.84
N LEU A 24 0.21 5.52 -6.80
CA LEU A 24 0.59 5.60 -8.22
C LEU A 24 1.69 6.63 -8.52
N GLU A 25 1.95 7.56 -7.61
CA GLU A 25 3.01 8.56 -7.74
C GLU A 25 4.28 8.15 -6.98
N SER A 26 4.25 7.01 -6.28
CA SER A 26 5.39 6.49 -5.52
C SER A 26 6.15 5.40 -6.26
N ASP A 27 7.36 5.11 -5.79
CA ASP A 27 8.18 3.99 -6.25
C ASP A 27 7.85 2.66 -5.55
N PHE A 28 6.86 2.65 -4.65
CA PHE A 28 6.47 1.45 -3.93
C PHE A 28 5.72 0.47 -4.83
N ASN A 29 6.29 -0.71 -5.07
CA ASN A 29 5.66 -1.77 -5.85
C ASN A 29 4.56 -2.50 -5.06
N TYR A 30 3.45 -1.80 -4.83
CA TYR A 30 2.30 -2.31 -4.08
C TYR A 30 1.70 -3.57 -4.72
N SER A 31 1.75 -3.72 -6.05
CA SER A 31 1.24 -4.92 -6.74
C SER A 31 1.97 -6.20 -6.34
N GLU A 32 3.31 -6.20 -6.32
CA GLU A 32 4.08 -7.38 -5.89
C GLU A 32 3.96 -7.60 -4.38
N CYS A 33 3.82 -6.53 -3.58
CA CYS A 33 3.51 -6.65 -2.16
C CYS A 33 2.17 -7.38 -1.93
N LEU A 34 1.11 -7.01 -2.65
CA LEU A 34 -0.19 -7.66 -2.56
C LEU A 34 -0.15 -9.12 -3.02
N LYS A 35 0.63 -9.42 -4.05
CA LYS A 35 0.88 -10.79 -4.50
C LYS A 35 1.56 -11.62 -3.43
N ALA A 36 2.60 -11.10 -2.78
CA ALA A 36 3.24 -11.79 -1.66
C ALA A 36 2.25 -12.01 -0.50
N ILE A 37 1.44 -11.01 -0.15
CA ILE A 37 0.40 -11.16 0.89
C ILE A 37 -0.56 -12.32 0.55
N LYS A 38 -0.97 -12.43 -0.73
CA LYS A 38 -1.81 -13.52 -1.21
C LYS A 38 -1.10 -14.88 -1.18
N ASP A 39 0.11 -14.95 -1.73
CA ASP A 39 0.90 -16.18 -1.87
C ASP A 39 1.22 -16.81 -0.51
N TYR A 40 1.50 -15.99 0.50
CA TYR A 40 1.75 -16.43 1.88
C TYR A 40 0.46 -16.58 2.72
N ASN A 41 -0.72 -16.41 2.12
CA ASN A 41 -2.03 -16.52 2.78
C ASN A 41 -2.12 -15.67 4.06
N VAL A 42 -1.53 -14.48 4.03
CA VAL A 42 -1.48 -13.57 5.19
C VAL A 42 -2.90 -13.13 5.53
N LYS A 43 -3.23 -13.18 6.83
CA LYS A 43 -4.54 -12.74 7.36
C LYS A 43 -4.38 -11.43 8.11
N GLY A 44 -5.26 -10.47 7.83
CA GLY A 44 -5.27 -9.15 8.44
C GLY A 44 -6.04 -8.14 7.61
N CYS A 45 -5.87 -6.86 7.94
CA CYS A 45 -6.43 -5.73 7.22
C CYS A 45 -5.30 -4.85 6.68
N ILE A 46 -5.42 -4.42 5.43
CA ILE A 46 -4.54 -3.41 4.83
C ILE A 46 -5.21 -2.05 5.01
N ILE A 47 -4.46 -1.11 5.58
CA ILE A 47 -4.86 0.29 5.72
C ILE A 47 -3.97 1.09 4.77
N VAL A 48 -4.58 1.89 3.89
CA VAL A 48 -3.82 2.78 3.00
C VAL A 48 -3.61 4.13 3.67
N GLU A 49 -2.42 4.71 3.50
CA GLU A 49 -2.02 5.99 4.07
C GLU A 49 -1.49 6.91 2.98
N GLY A 50 -2.10 8.09 2.85
CA GLY A 50 -1.66 9.08 1.88
C GLY A 50 -2.68 10.19 1.65
N PRO A 51 -2.39 11.11 0.73
CA PRO A 51 -3.25 12.25 0.45
C PRO A 51 -4.54 11.88 -0.31
N LEU A 52 -4.63 10.67 -0.91
CA LEU A 52 -5.78 10.21 -1.71
C LEU A 52 -6.31 8.84 -1.24
N VAL A 53 -6.61 8.73 0.06
CA VAL A 53 -6.96 7.48 0.77
C VAL A 53 -8.04 6.66 0.04
N GLU A 54 -9.16 7.26 -0.36
CA GLU A 54 -10.27 6.52 -0.98
C GLU A 54 -9.89 5.95 -2.35
N LYS A 55 -9.08 6.69 -3.11
CA LYS A 55 -8.60 6.24 -4.44
C LYS A 55 -7.59 5.11 -4.29
N ASP A 56 -6.64 5.27 -3.38
CA ASP A 56 -5.61 4.26 -3.12
C ASP A 56 -6.23 2.98 -2.50
N ALA A 57 -7.26 3.10 -1.67
CA ALA A 57 -8.00 1.96 -1.13
C ALA A 57 -8.69 1.17 -2.25
N LEU A 58 -9.37 1.87 -3.17
CA LEU A 58 -10.02 1.24 -4.31
C LEU A 58 -8.99 0.61 -5.27
N LEU A 59 -7.86 1.27 -5.49
CA LEU A 59 -6.75 0.75 -6.28
C LEU A 59 -6.21 -0.56 -5.69
N VAL A 60 -5.87 -0.56 -4.40
CA VAL A 60 -5.35 -1.74 -3.68
C VAL A 60 -6.34 -2.88 -3.70
N LYS A 61 -7.63 -2.61 -3.42
CA LYS A 61 -8.70 -3.61 -3.47
C LYS A 61 -8.83 -4.24 -4.86
N ASN A 62 -8.93 -3.41 -5.90
CA ASN A 62 -9.11 -3.87 -7.27
C ASN A 62 -7.88 -4.63 -7.79
N THR A 63 -6.66 -4.24 -7.38
CA THR A 63 -5.45 -4.99 -7.72
C THR A 63 -5.46 -6.36 -7.05
N TYR A 64 -5.78 -6.42 -5.75
CA TYR A 64 -5.83 -7.69 -5.02
C TYR A 64 -6.90 -8.66 -5.56
N GLU A 65 -8.08 -8.16 -5.93
CA GLU A 65 -9.16 -8.97 -6.52
C GLU A 65 -8.82 -9.56 -7.91
N LYS A 66 -7.81 -9.00 -8.60
CA LYS A 66 -7.34 -9.47 -9.92
C LYS A 66 -6.16 -10.44 -9.84
N LEU A 67 -5.52 -10.56 -8.69
CA LEU A 67 -4.51 -11.58 -8.41
C LEU A 67 -5.20 -12.92 -8.18
#